data_AF-A0A662PCE1-F1
#
_entry.id   AF-A0A662PCE1-F1
#
_cell.length_a   1.000
_cell.length_b   1.000
_cell.length_c   1.000
_cell.angle_alpha   90.00
_cell.angle_beta   90.00
_cell.angle_gamma   90.00
#
_symmetry.space_group_name_H-M   'P 1'
#
loop_
_entity.id
_entity.type
_entity.pdbx_description
1 polymer ?
#
loop_
_entity_poly.entity_id
_entity_poly.type
_entity_poly.pdbx_seq_one_letter_code
_entity_poly.pdbx_strand_id
1 'polypeptide(L)'
;MAEEKKEDYWKLLAKKQKEEIDRLKRKSSKGNDIWPIMAIILSIFLVAAIFGAGYFAMQYSNVNSSYQSLKTSFETLESQKDSLLLEKDSLTSQINTLNGKVTDLESENSQLSSQVTDLEKDLDDAKKEKEDALKEKDTEIEDLNAEIASLNNSIERYEAWIEQYKATIDALNEQLGETTEEMSDLEDILAQCIGCGICCVDIEAYGDPVYDGGTNSTAQLYDLYICFDTECTTCGGSYCSTSCCGPCSCYPYFCCPYIRIRFKVVYDLDTDTFSETVLSWYWYH
;
A
#
# COMPACT_ATOMS: atom_id res chain seq x y z
N MET A 1 -46.08 75.25 -69.93
CA MET A 1 -47.33 76.05 -70.03
C MET A 1 -47.35 77.36 -69.22
N ALA A 2 -46.45 77.59 -68.25
CA ALA A 2 -46.41 78.85 -67.48
C ALA A 2 -45.41 79.91 -68.01
N GLU A 3 -44.47 79.52 -68.88
CA GLU A 3 -43.45 80.42 -69.42
C GLU A 3 -43.87 81.12 -70.73
N GLU A 4 -44.56 80.42 -71.64
CA GLU A 4 -45.13 81.01 -72.88
C GLU A 4 -46.11 82.16 -72.60
N LYS A 5 -46.92 82.07 -71.55
CA LYS A 5 -47.87 83.13 -71.17
C LYS A 5 -47.18 84.39 -70.65
N LYS A 6 -45.93 84.30 -70.17
CA LYS A 6 -45.17 85.46 -69.72
C LYS A 6 -44.70 86.29 -70.91
N GLU A 7 -44.21 85.67 -71.99
CA GLU A 7 -43.74 86.40 -73.18
C GLU A 7 -44.83 87.23 -73.86
N ASP A 8 -46.04 86.69 -74.02
CA ASP A 8 -47.16 87.43 -74.64
C ASP A 8 -47.69 88.57 -73.77
N TYR A 9 -47.67 88.41 -72.44
CA TYR A 9 -48.03 89.47 -71.50
C TYR A 9 -47.09 90.68 -71.59
N TRP A 10 -45.78 90.42 -71.70
CA TRP A 10 -44.78 91.48 -71.86
C TRP A 10 -44.90 92.20 -73.21
N LYS A 11 -45.22 91.48 -74.30
CA LYS A 11 -45.46 92.09 -75.63
C LYS A 11 -46.70 92.99 -75.64
N LEU A 12 -47.78 92.58 -74.98
CA LEU A 12 -49.02 93.38 -74.90
C LEU A 12 -48.83 94.67 -74.09
N LEU A 13 -48.08 94.59 -72.97
CA LEU A 13 -47.72 95.74 -72.14
C LEU A 13 -46.82 96.75 -72.90
N ALA A 14 -45.84 96.25 -73.65
CA ALA A 14 -44.96 97.10 -74.45
C ALA A 14 -45.73 97.88 -75.54
N LYS A 15 -46.72 97.24 -76.18
CA LYS A 15 -47.57 97.90 -77.19
C LYS A 15 -48.44 99.00 -76.60
N LYS A 16 -49.05 98.74 -75.43
CA LYS A 16 -49.94 99.69 -74.74
C LYS A 16 -49.17 100.92 -74.21
N GLN A 17 -47.97 100.70 -73.68
CA GLN A 17 -47.03 101.76 -73.29
C GLN A 17 -46.67 102.67 -74.47
N LYS A 18 -46.39 102.10 -75.64
CA LYS A 18 -46.05 102.86 -76.86
C LYS A 18 -47.20 103.76 -77.33
N GLU A 19 -48.44 103.27 -77.31
CA GLU A 19 -49.63 104.04 -77.67
C GLU A 19 -49.95 105.17 -76.68
N GLU A 20 -49.66 105.02 -75.39
CA GLU A 20 -49.79 106.08 -74.38
C GLU A 20 -48.72 107.16 -74.53
N ILE A 21 -47.48 106.78 -74.80
CA ILE A 21 -46.37 107.72 -75.07
C ILE A 21 -46.67 108.60 -76.29
N ASP A 22 -47.20 108.02 -77.37
CA ASP A 22 -47.56 108.77 -78.59
C ASP A 22 -48.79 109.68 -78.40
N ARG A 23 -49.73 109.31 -77.51
CA ARG A 23 -50.84 110.20 -77.12
C ARG A 23 -50.37 111.40 -76.30
N LEU A 24 -49.41 111.21 -75.40
CA LEU A 24 -48.86 112.29 -74.58
C LEU A 24 -48.02 113.29 -75.40
N LYS A 25 -47.30 112.82 -76.43
CA LYS A 25 -46.59 113.72 -77.38
C LYS A 25 -47.53 114.65 -78.17
N ARG A 26 -48.70 114.17 -78.59
CA ARG A 26 -49.65 114.98 -79.40
C ARG A 26 -50.33 116.12 -78.62
N LYS A 27 -50.44 116.04 -77.29
CA LYS A 27 -51.05 117.09 -76.47
C LYS A 27 -50.11 118.24 -76.10
N SER A 28 -48.79 118.10 -76.29
CA SER A 28 -47.78 119.06 -75.84
C SER A 28 -47.22 119.93 -76.98
N SER A 29 -48.07 120.42 -77.88
CA SER A 29 -47.69 121.48 -78.84
C SER A 29 -48.34 122.79 -78.43
N LYS A 30 -47.79 123.42 -77.38
CA LYS A 30 -47.81 124.86 -77.05
C LYS A 30 -47.33 125.08 -75.61
N GLY A 31 -46.10 125.59 -75.46
CA GLY A 31 -45.59 126.21 -74.23
C GLY A 31 -44.61 125.35 -73.40
N ASN A 32 -43.34 125.78 -73.37
CA ASN A 32 -42.22 125.30 -72.54
C ASN A 32 -42.20 123.80 -72.20
N ASP A 33 -41.58 123.01 -73.07
CA ASP A 33 -41.46 121.56 -72.95
C ASP A 33 -40.60 121.16 -71.72
N ILE A 34 -41.27 120.80 -70.62
CA ILE A 34 -40.65 120.17 -69.42
C ILE A 34 -40.36 118.68 -69.67
N TRP A 35 -40.90 118.12 -70.75
CA TRP A 35 -40.76 116.71 -71.15
C TRP A 35 -39.30 116.21 -71.30
N PRO A 36 -38.33 116.98 -71.85
CA PRO A 36 -36.92 116.60 -71.89
C PRO A 36 -36.30 116.50 -70.50
N ILE A 37 -36.63 117.44 -69.60
CA ILE A 37 -36.14 117.44 -68.22
C ILE A 37 -36.76 116.28 -67.43
N MET A 38 -38.05 116.01 -67.63
CA MET A 38 -38.74 114.87 -67.02
C MET A 38 -38.17 113.54 -67.54
N ALA A 39 -37.81 113.45 -68.81
CA ALA A 39 -37.14 112.29 -69.40
C ALA A 39 -35.71 112.09 -68.86
N ILE A 40 -34.97 113.17 -68.58
CA ILE A 40 -33.64 113.12 -67.94
C ILE A 40 -33.77 112.68 -66.47
N ILE A 41 -34.73 113.21 -65.73
CA ILE A 41 -34.96 112.81 -64.33
C ILE A 41 -35.41 111.34 -64.28
N LEU A 42 -36.32 110.93 -65.15
CA LEU A 42 -36.72 109.52 -65.29
C LEU A 42 -35.55 108.64 -65.71
N SER A 43 -34.67 109.08 -66.60
CA SER A 43 -33.51 108.29 -67.00
C SER A 43 -32.51 108.13 -65.85
N ILE A 44 -32.27 109.17 -65.05
CA ILE A 44 -31.44 109.11 -63.84
C ILE A 44 -32.05 108.17 -62.80
N PHE A 45 -33.37 108.25 -62.56
CA PHE A 45 -34.08 107.34 -61.66
C PHE A 45 -34.05 105.88 -62.13
N LEU A 46 -34.19 105.67 -63.44
CA LEU A 46 -34.16 104.33 -64.04
C LEU A 46 -32.75 103.72 -63.96
N VAL A 47 -31.72 104.54 -64.19
CA VAL A 47 -30.31 104.15 -63.98
C VAL A 47 -30.05 103.83 -62.50
N ALA A 48 -30.49 104.67 -61.55
CA ALA A 48 -30.35 104.40 -60.12
C ALA A 48 -31.10 103.13 -59.67
N ALA A 49 -32.28 102.86 -60.23
CA ALA A 49 -33.04 101.63 -59.98
C ALA A 49 -32.33 100.38 -60.53
N ILE A 50 -31.71 100.46 -61.71
CA ILE A 50 -30.92 99.36 -62.30
C ILE A 50 -29.68 99.08 -61.44
N PHE A 51 -28.92 100.11 -61.07
CA PHE A 51 -27.72 99.95 -60.23
C PHE A 51 -28.06 99.45 -58.82
N GLY A 52 -29.14 99.96 -58.22
CA GLY A 52 -29.65 99.47 -56.93
C GLY A 52 -30.09 98.00 -57.01
N ALA A 53 -30.86 97.63 -58.03
CA ALA A 53 -31.26 96.24 -58.25
C ALA A 53 -30.06 95.31 -58.50
N GLY A 54 -29.05 95.75 -59.24
CA GLY A 54 -27.81 95.01 -59.45
C GLY A 54 -27.01 94.80 -58.17
N TYR A 55 -26.87 95.83 -57.34
CA TYR A 55 -26.20 95.75 -56.03
C TYR A 55 -26.92 94.79 -55.08
N PHE A 56 -28.25 94.90 -54.97
CA PHE A 56 -29.06 93.98 -54.16
C PHE A 56 -29.05 92.55 -54.71
N ALA A 57 -29.07 92.36 -56.03
CA ALA A 57 -28.96 91.04 -56.64
C ALA A 57 -27.59 90.38 -56.35
N MET A 58 -26.51 91.17 -56.40
CA MET A 58 -25.16 90.69 -56.10
C MET A 58 -25.02 90.31 -54.61
N GLN A 59 -25.49 91.17 -53.70
CA GLN A 59 -25.55 90.89 -52.27
C GLN A 59 -26.41 89.65 -51.97
N TYR A 60 -27.60 89.55 -52.56
CA TYR A 60 -28.47 88.38 -52.43
C TYR A 60 -27.79 87.10 -52.90
N SER A 61 -27.08 87.14 -54.05
CA SER A 61 -26.37 85.97 -54.55
C SER A 61 -25.25 85.51 -53.62
N ASN A 62 -24.52 86.46 -53.01
CA ASN A 62 -23.40 86.17 -52.13
C ASN A 62 -23.87 85.67 -50.75
N VAL A 63 -24.98 86.21 -50.24
CA VAL A 63 -25.65 85.69 -49.05
C VAL A 63 -26.25 84.31 -49.31
N ASN A 64 -26.85 84.09 -50.48
CA ASN A 64 -27.40 82.79 -50.86
C ASN A 64 -26.30 81.72 -51.03
N SER A 65 -25.16 82.05 -51.65
CA SER A 65 -24.02 81.12 -51.74
C SER A 65 -23.45 80.77 -50.36
N SER A 66 -23.33 81.77 -49.48
CA SER A 66 -22.90 81.57 -48.09
C SER A 66 -23.89 80.68 -47.32
N TYR A 67 -25.20 80.89 -47.50
CA TYR A 67 -26.25 80.05 -46.91
C TYR A 67 -26.17 78.61 -47.38
N GLN A 68 -26.00 78.36 -48.69
CA GLN A 68 -25.86 77.00 -49.22
C GLN A 68 -24.59 76.31 -48.69
N SER A 69 -23.47 77.03 -48.64
CA SER A 69 -22.23 76.51 -48.06
C SER A 69 -22.41 76.13 -46.59
N LEU A 70 -23.04 77.01 -45.79
CA LEU A 70 -23.34 76.75 -44.39
C LEU A 70 -24.28 75.55 -44.23
N LYS A 71 -25.31 75.44 -45.08
CA LYS A 71 -26.23 74.31 -45.10
C LYS A 71 -25.51 72.98 -45.38
N THR A 72 -24.66 72.92 -46.41
CA THR A 72 -23.87 71.72 -46.72
C THR A 72 -22.92 71.35 -45.58
N SER A 73 -22.32 72.35 -44.93
CA SER A 73 -21.46 72.11 -43.76
C SER A 73 -22.25 71.52 -42.58
N PHE A 74 -23.47 71.99 -42.35
CA PHE A 74 -24.36 71.46 -41.32
C PHE A 74 -24.76 70.01 -41.60
N GLU A 75 -25.17 69.70 -42.84
CA GLU A 75 -25.50 68.33 -43.27
C GLU A 75 -24.28 67.38 -43.13
N THR A 76 -23.08 67.87 -43.43
CA THR A 76 -21.84 67.09 -43.25
C THR A 76 -21.55 66.82 -41.77
N LEU A 77 -21.68 67.85 -40.92
CA LEU A 77 -21.48 67.72 -39.47
C LEU A 77 -22.50 66.76 -38.85
N GLU A 78 -23.74 66.80 -39.34
CA GLU A 78 -24.81 65.89 -38.94
C GLU A 78 -24.47 64.44 -39.30
N SER A 79 -24.00 64.18 -40.52
CA SER A 79 -23.53 62.85 -40.93
C SER A 79 -22.34 62.35 -40.10
N GLN A 80 -21.37 63.22 -39.80
CA GLN A 80 -20.24 62.88 -38.93
C GLN A 80 -20.69 62.54 -37.50
N LYS A 81 -21.62 63.30 -36.94
CA LYS A 81 -22.21 63.06 -35.63
C LYS A 81 -22.89 61.68 -35.58
N ASP A 82 -23.65 61.33 -36.61
CA ASP A 82 -24.32 60.02 -36.69
C ASP A 82 -23.31 58.87 -36.84
N SER A 83 -22.25 59.06 -37.65
CA SER A 83 -21.17 58.07 -37.78
C SER A 83 -20.43 57.85 -36.45
N LEU A 84 -20.10 58.92 -35.73
CA LEU A 84 -19.46 58.82 -34.41
C LEU A 84 -20.36 58.16 -33.38
N LEU A 85 -21.68 58.38 -33.45
CA LEU A 85 -22.65 57.72 -32.57
C LEU A 85 -22.62 56.20 -32.78
N LEU A 86 -22.62 55.75 -34.04
CA LEU A 86 -22.54 54.33 -34.40
C LEU A 86 -21.21 53.70 -33.93
N GLU A 87 -20.09 54.40 -34.11
CA GLU A 87 -18.79 53.93 -33.63
C GLU A 87 -18.76 53.81 -32.10
N LYS A 88 -19.28 54.82 -31.39
CA LYS A 88 -19.39 54.82 -29.94
C LYS A 88 -20.27 53.67 -29.45
N ASP A 89 -21.37 53.36 -30.12
CA ASP A 89 -22.22 52.22 -29.75
C ASP A 89 -21.55 50.87 -30.04
N SER A 90 -20.81 50.76 -31.16
CA SER A 90 -19.99 49.58 -31.48
C SER A 90 -18.90 49.34 -30.43
N LEU A 91 -18.14 50.38 -30.07
CA LEU A 91 -17.11 50.29 -29.02
C LEU A 91 -17.72 49.95 -27.66
N THR A 92 -18.89 50.50 -27.33
CA THR A 92 -19.62 50.15 -26.11
C THR A 92 -19.98 48.65 -26.09
N SER A 93 -20.43 48.10 -27.22
CA SER A 93 -20.72 46.66 -27.33
C SER A 93 -19.47 45.80 -27.16
N GLN A 94 -18.33 46.22 -27.72
CA GLN A 94 -17.05 45.52 -27.57
C GLN A 94 -16.56 45.54 -26.12
N ILE A 95 -16.67 46.68 -25.43
CA ILE A 95 -16.33 46.82 -24.01
C ILE A 95 -17.18 45.86 -23.17
N ASN A 96 -18.49 45.81 -23.40
CA ASN A 96 -19.37 44.89 -22.67
C ASN A 96 -19.00 43.42 -22.91
N THR A 97 -18.62 43.07 -24.14
CA THR A 97 -18.18 41.71 -24.48
C THR A 97 -16.87 41.35 -23.79
N LEU A 98 -15.90 42.27 -23.79
CA LEU A 98 -14.61 42.07 -23.13
C LEU A 98 -14.76 41.98 -21.61
N ASN A 99 -15.62 42.80 -21.01
CA ASN A 99 -15.93 42.71 -19.58
C ASN A 99 -16.52 41.34 -19.21
N GLY A 100 -17.42 40.80 -20.04
CA GLY A 100 -17.94 39.43 -19.84
C GLY A 100 -16.82 38.39 -19.83
N LYS A 101 -15.92 38.45 -20.82
CA LYS A 101 -14.76 37.54 -20.88
C LYS A 101 -13.82 37.68 -19.68
N VAL A 102 -13.61 38.91 -19.18
CA VAL A 102 -12.79 39.14 -17.98
C VAL A 102 -13.44 38.46 -16.77
N THR A 103 -14.74 38.63 -16.57
CA THR A 103 -15.47 37.98 -15.47
C THR A 103 -15.42 36.45 -15.58
N ASP A 104 -15.56 35.90 -16.78
CA ASP A 104 -15.46 34.45 -17.01
C ASP A 104 -14.06 33.92 -16.66
N LEU A 105 -13.01 34.60 -17.12
CA LEU A 105 -11.62 34.25 -16.82
C LEU A 105 -11.28 34.40 -15.33
N GLU A 106 -11.81 35.42 -14.65
CA GLU A 106 -11.64 35.59 -13.21
C GLU A 106 -12.28 34.42 -12.44
N SER A 107 -13.47 33.99 -12.86
CA SER A 107 -14.15 32.82 -12.28
C SER A 107 -13.35 31.54 -12.51
N GLU A 108 -12.87 31.29 -13.73
CA GLU A 108 -12.04 30.12 -14.06
C GLU A 108 -10.74 30.11 -13.24
N ASN A 109 -10.07 31.26 -13.13
CA ASN A 109 -8.84 31.39 -12.35
C ASN A 109 -9.07 31.11 -10.86
N SER A 110 -10.19 31.56 -10.30
CA SER A 110 -10.57 31.23 -8.92
C SER A 110 -10.83 29.73 -8.74
N GLN A 111 -11.47 29.07 -9.70
CA GLN A 111 -11.71 27.63 -9.65
C GLN A 111 -10.41 26.83 -9.75
N LEU A 112 -9.54 27.20 -10.68
CA LEU A 112 -8.23 26.57 -10.83
C LEU A 112 -7.36 26.76 -9.58
N SER A 113 -7.38 27.96 -8.99
CA SER A 113 -6.67 28.22 -7.74
C SER A 113 -7.16 27.31 -6.59
N SER A 114 -8.48 27.08 -6.49
CA SER A 114 -9.02 26.15 -5.50
C SER A 114 -8.57 24.72 -5.75
N GLN A 115 -8.62 24.26 -7.01
CA GLN A 115 -8.18 22.92 -7.38
C GLN A 115 -6.69 22.70 -7.08
N VAL A 116 -5.85 23.72 -7.30
CA VAL A 116 -4.42 23.64 -6.95
C VAL A 116 -4.24 23.45 -5.44
N THR A 117 -4.95 24.22 -4.62
CA THR A 117 -4.89 24.07 -3.15
C THR A 117 -5.37 22.70 -2.69
N ASP A 118 -6.43 22.17 -3.28
CA ASP A 118 -6.94 20.83 -2.96
C ASP A 118 -5.93 19.75 -3.35
N LEU A 119 -5.34 19.84 -4.55
CA LEU A 119 -4.31 18.91 -5.02
C LEU A 119 -3.01 18.97 -4.19
N GLU A 120 -2.61 20.17 -3.74
CA GLU A 120 -1.46 20.34 -2.84
C GLU A 120 -1.71 19.65 -1.50
N LYS A 121 -2.93 19.73 -0.97
CA LYS A 121 -3.32 19.03 0.24
C LYS A 121 -3.34 17.52 0.06
N ASP A 122 -3.98 17.03 -1.01
CA ASP A 122 -4.01 15.59 -1.32
C ASP A 122 -2.60 15.02 -1.49
N LEU A 123 -1.68 15.80 -2.07
CA LEU A 123 -0.27 15.41 -2.20
C LEU A 123 0.44 15.34 -0.84
N ASP A 124 0.17 16.26 0.07
CA ASP A 124 0.75 16.24 1.42
C ASP A 124 0.22 15.05 2.24
N ASP A 125 -1.09 14.82 2.20
CA ASP A 125 -1.75 13.68 2.86
C ASP A 125 -1.20 12.35 2.31
N ALA A 126 -1.08 12.20 0.99
CA ALA A 126 -0.52 10.99 0.37
C ALA A 126 0.97 10.77 0.70
N LYS A 127 1.77 11.84 0.81
CA LYS A 127 3.17 11.73 1.25
C LYS A 127 3.25 11.24 2.68
N LYS A 128 2.43 11.78 3.57
CA LYS A 128 2.39 11.39 4.97
C LYS A 128 1.96 9.93 5.14
N GLU A 129 0.90 9.52 4.44
CA GLU A 129 0.45 8.11 4.45
C GLU A 129 1.57 7.16 4.00
N LYS A 130 2.29 7.53 2.93
CA LYS A 130 3.45 6.76 2.45
C LYS A 130 4.58 6.69 3.48
N GLU A 131 4.90 7.79 4.15
CA GLU A 131 5.94 7.83 5.18
C GLU A 131 5.58 6.98 6.41
N ASP A 132 4.32 7.02 6.83
CA ASP A 132 3.82 6.22 7.96
C ASP A 132 3.82 4.73 7.59
N ALA A 133 3.38 4.37 6.38
CA ALA A 133 3.44 3.00 5.88
C ALA A 133 4.88 2.47 5.78
N LEU A 134 5.84 3.31 5.36
CA LEU A 134 7.25 2.92 5.32
C LEU A 134 7.79 2.63 6.72
N LYS A 135 7.50 3.49 7.71
CA LYS A 135 7.91 3.26 9.11
C LYS A 135 7.32 1.99 9.69
N GLU A 136 6.05 1.69 9.40
CA GLU A 136 5.40 0.46 9.83
C GLU A 136 6.14 -0.77 9.24
N LYS A 137 6.44 -0.72 7.94
CA LYS A 137 7.17 -1.81 7.27
C LYS A 137 8.60 -1.96 7.77
N ASP A 138 9.30 -0.87 8.05
CA ASP A 138 10.66 -0.92 8.63
C ASP A 138 10.62 -1.56 10.02
N THR A 139 9.63 -1.22 10.85
CA THR A 139 9.43 -1.84 12.17
C THR A 139 9.15 -3.34 12.05
N GLU A 140 8.27 -3.73 11.12
CA GLU A 140 7.97 -5.15 10.85
C GLU A 140 9.21 -5.93 10.40
N ILE A 141 10.07 -5.33 9.57
CA ILE A 141 11.34 -5.93 9.15
C ILE A 141 12.29 -6.09 10.34
N GLU A 142 12.40 -5.10 11.23
CA GLU A 142 13.22 -5.20 12.44
C GLU A 142 12.75 -6.35 13.35
N ASP A 143 11.43 -6.45 13.58
CA ASP A 143 10.83 -7.51 14.39
C ASP A 143 11.07 -8.90 13.79
N LEU A 144 10.86 -9.07 12.48
CA LEU A 144 11.11 -10.33 11.78
C LEU A 144 12.59 -10.72 11.82
N ASN A 145 13.51 -9.75 11.71
CA ASN A 145 14.95 -10.01 11.83
C ASN A 145 15.32 -10.47 13.26
N ALA A 146 14.71 -9.86 14.28
CA ALA A 146 14.90 -10.30 15.66
C ALA A 146 14.37 -11.73 15.90
N GLU A 147 13.22 -12.06 15.30
CA GLU A 147 12.66 -13.42 15.36
C GLU A 147 13.57 -14.44 14.67
N ILE A 148 14.07 -14.13 13.47
CA ILE A 148 15.04 -14.96 12.75
C ILE A 148 16.30 -15.21 13.61
N ALA A 149 16.83 -14.16 14.25
CA ALA A 149 17.99 -14.30 15.14
C ALA A 149 17.68 -15.22 16.34
N SER A 150 16.49 -15.12 16.93
CA SER A 150 16.06 -15.98 18.03
C SER A 150 15.90 -17.44 17.59
N LEU A 151 15.33 -17.67 16.41
CA LEU A 151 15.18 -19.01 15.82
C LEU A 151 16.54 -19.63 15.50
N ASN A 152 17.48 -18.86 14.92
CA ASN A 152 18.84 -19.33 14.65
C ASN A 152 19.57 -19.74 15.94
N ASN A 153 19.50 -18.92 16.99
CA ASN A 153 20.04 -19.30 18.30
C ASN A 153 19.40 -20.58 18.85
N SER A 154 18.12 -20.81 18.57
CA SER A 154 17.43 -22.03 18.99
C SER A 154 17.89 -23.25 18.21
N ILE A 155 18.11 -23.10 16.89
CA ILE A 155 18.69 -24.14 16.04
C ILE A 155 20.08 -24.53 16.54
N GLU A 156 20.97 -23.57 16.79
CA GLU A 156 22.32 -23.85 17.31
C GLU A 156 22.28 -24.62 18.64
N ARG A 157 21.36 -24.27 19.55
CA ARG A 157 21.17 -25.01 20.81
C ARG A 157 20.70 -26.44 20.57
N TYR A 158 19.75 -26.65 19.64
CA TYR A 158 19.27 -27.99 19.32
C TYR A 158 20.35 -28.84 18.64
N GLU A 159 21.17 -28.25 17.77
CA GLU A 159 22.33 -28.94 17.18
C GLU A 159 23.32 -29.38 18.25
N ALA A 160 23.63 -28.51 19.22
CA ALA A 160 24.50 -28.86 20.35
C ALA A 160 23.92 -30.01 21.20
N TRP A 161 22.61 -30.01 21.46
CA TRP A 161 21.94 -31.10 22.17
C TRP A 161 21.97 -32.41 21.39
N ILE A 162 21.77 -32.36 20.07
CA ILE A 162 21.85 -33.55 19.22
C ILE A 162 23.25 -34.18 19.31
N GLU A 163 24.30 -33.38 19.22
CA GLU A 163 25.68 -33.88 19.35
C GLU A 163 25.96 -34.45 20.75
N GLN A 164 25.45 -33.82 21.80
CA GLN A 164 25.56 -34.35 23.16
C GLN A 164 24.84 -35.70 23.33
N TYR A 165 23.63 -35.83 22.77
CA TYR A 165 22.87 -37.07 22.84
C TYR A 165 23.53 -38.19 22.04
N LYS A 166 24.11 -37.90 20.87
CA LYS A 166 24.91 -38.87 20.11
C LYS A 166 26.09 -39.39 20.92
N ALA A 167 26.88 -38.48 21.51
CA ALA A 167 28.01 -38.87 22.35
C ALA A 167 27.58 -39.73 23.55
N THR A 168 26.41 -39.44 24.13
CA THR A 168 25.84 -40.25 25.22
C THR A 168 25.45 -41.65 24.75
N ILE A 169 24.83 -41.76 23.57
CA ILE A 169 24.48 -43.05 22.97
C ILE A 169 25.74 -43.88 22.69
N ASP A 170 26.78 -43.26 22.15
CA ASP A 170 28.05 -43.94 21.87
C ASP A 170 28.69 -44.47 23.15
N ALA A 171 28.74 -43.66 24.22
CA ALA A 171 29.26 -44.08 25.52
C ALA A 171 28.43 -45.21 26.16
N LEU A 172 27.10 -45.18 26.01
CA LEU A 172 26.24 -46.26 26.49
C LEU A 172 26.43 -47.56 25.70
N ASN A 173 26.62 -47.47 24.38
CA ASN A 173 26.90 -48.63 23.54
C ASN A 173 28.26 -49.26 23.88
N GLU A 174 29.27 -48.46 24.22
CA GLU A 174 30.56 -48.94 24.70
C GLU A 174 30.42 -49.71 26.02
N GLN A 175 29.73 -49.13 27.01
CA GLN A 175 29.44 -49.81 28.30
C GLN A 175 28.65 -51.10 28.12
N LEU A 176 27.70 -51.13 27.19
CA LEU A 176 26.94 -52.34 26.87
C LEU A 176 27.85 -53.42 26.29
N GLY A 177 28.82 -53.04 25.44
CA GLY A 177 29.85 -53.93 24.92
C GLY A 177 30.70 -54.54 26.03
N GLU A 178 31.24 -53.71 26.92
CA GLU A 178 32.04 -54.16 28.07
C GLU A 178 31.24 -55.12 28.98
N THR A 179 30.01 -54.76 29.32
CA THR A 179 29.14 -55.63 30.16
C THR A 179 28.84 -56.97 29.48
N THR A 180 28.71 -56.97 28.15
CA THR A 180 28.47 -58.20 27.38
C THR A 180 29.70 -59.11 27.38
N GLU A 181 30.91 -58.55 27.29
CA GLU A 181 32.16 -59.29 27.41
C GLU A 181 32.31 -59.88 28.82
N GLU A 182 32.06 -59.10 29.87
CA GLU A 182 32.08 -59.58 31.26
C GLU A 182 31.10 -60.74 31.50
N MET A 183 29.90 -60.67 30.91
CA MET A 183 28.93 -61.77 30.97
C MET A 183 29.46 -63.03 30.27
N SER A 184 30.08 -62.89 29.10
CA SER A 184 30.68 -64.03 28.38
C SER A 184 31.81 -64.68 29.18
N ASP A 185 32.69 -63.88 29.79
CA ASP A 185 33.77 -64.37 30.63
C ASP A 185 33.22 -65.13 31.86
N LEU A 186 32.15 -64.61 32.46
CA LEU A 186 31.49 -65.28 33.59
C LEU A 186 30.82 -66.60 33.17
N GLU A 187 30.18 -66.64 32.01
CA GLU A 187 29.63 -67.87 31.43
C GLU A 187 30.72 -68.93 31.19
N ASP A 188 31.87 -68.52 30.64
CA ASP A 188 33.03 -69.40 30.42
C ASP A 188 33.61 -69.93 31.75
N ILE A 189 33.73 -69.09 32.77
CA ILE A 189 34.16 -69.51 34.12
C ILE A 189 33.17 -70.53 34.71
N LEU A 190 31.86 -70.29 34.61
CA LEU A 190 30.84 -71.22 35.08
C LEU A 190 30.91 -72.56 34.34
N ALA A 191 31.05 -72.54 33.01
CA ALA A 191 31.23 -73.75 32.21
C ALA A 191 32.48 -74.54 32.62
N GLN A 192 33.59 -73.86 32.92
CA GLN A 192 34.82 -74.50 33.40
C GLN A 192 34.67 -75.11 34.81
N CYS A 193 33.96 -74.44 35.71
CA CYS A 193 33.69 -74.94 37.07
C CYS A 193 32.77 -76.16 37.08
N ILE A 194 31.74 -76.20 36.23
CA ILE A 194 30.82 -77.33 36.12
C ILE A 194 31.52 -78.54 35.44
N GLY A 195 32.41 -78.28 34.48
CA GLY A 195 33.07 -79.34 33.69
C GLY A 195 34.13 -80.19 34.42
N CYS A 196 34.64 -79.76 35.58
CA CYS A 196 35.87 -80.34 36.14
C CYS A 196 35.77 -81.00 37.52
N GLY A 197 34.59 -81.10 38.15
CA GLY A 197 34.57 -81.79 39.44
C GLY A 197 33.27 -81.84 40.23
N ILE A 198 32.22 -81.07 39.91
CA ILE A 198 30.93 -81.19 40.60
C ILE A 198 30.00 -82.04 39.72
N CYS A 199 29.57 -83.19 40.24
CA CYS A 199 28.72 -84.12 39.49
C CYS A 199 27.23 -83.93 39.74
N CYS A 200 26.84 -83.54 40.95
CA CYS A 200 25.47 -83.17 41.27
C CYS A 200 25.41 -82.20 42.46
N VAL A 201 24.34 -81.40 42.48
CA VAL A 201 23.98 -80.54 43.60
C VAL A 201 22.55 -80.89 43.99
N ASP A 202 22.33 -81.19 45.26
CA ASP A 202 21.01 -81.53 45.81
C ASP A 202 20.75 -80.79 47.11
N ILE A 203 19.50 -80.45 47.38
CA ILE A 203 19.09 -79.70 48.57
C ILE A 203 17.92 -80.39 49.24
N GLU A 204 18.10 -80.74 50.51
CA GLU A 204 17.10 -81.44 51.30
C GLU A 204 16.75 -80.66 52.57
N ALA A 205 15.46 -80.63 52.93
CA ALA A 205 15.02 -80.10 54.19
C ALA A 205 15.43 -81.06 55.33
N TYR A 206 16.14 -80.53 56.33
CA TYR A 206 16.56 -81.29 57.50
C TYR A 206 15.66 -81.00 58.70
N GLY A 207 14.82 -81.97 59.06
CA GLY A 207 13.86 -81.84 60.16
C GLY A 207 12.66 -80.97 59.80
N ASP A 208 11.76 -80.78 60.76
CA ASP A 208 10.52 -80.02 60.56
C ASP A 208 10.74 -78.51 60.80
N PRO A 209 9.94 -77.65 60.14
CA PRO A 209 9.98 -76.21 60.38
C PRO A 209 9.59 -75.92 61.83
N VAL A 210 10.32 -75.01 62.48
CA VAL A 210 10.05 -74.58 63.87
C VAL A 210 9.57 -73.13 63.87
N TYR A 211 8.38 -72.91 64.41
CA TYR A 211 7.83 -71.57 64.63
C TYR A 211 8.28 -71.01 65.98
N ASP A 212 8.73 -69.77 66.00
CA ASP A 212 9.06 -69.01 67.20
C ASP A 212 8.11 -67.80 67.34
N GLY A 213 7.19 -67.89 68.31
CA GLY A 213 6.22 -66.83 68.60
C GLY A 213 6.82 -65.57 69.25
N GLY A 214 8.05 -65.63 69.76
CA GLY A 214 8.76 -64.46 70.29
C GLY A 214 9.32 -63.55 69.19
N THR A 215 9.61 -64.12 68.02
CA THR A 215 10.13 -63.41 66.84
C THR A 215 9.16 -63.43 65.65
N ASN A 216 7.96 -64.00 65.84
CA ASN A 216 6.98 -64.29 64.80
C ASN A 216 7.60 -64.83 63.49
N SER A 217 8.51 -65.78 63.62
CA SER A 217 9.28 -66.31 62.49
C SER A 217 9.23 -67.84 62.44
N THR A 218 9.37 -68.41 61.24
CA THR A 218 9.51 -69.85 61.02
C THR A 218 10.90 -70.17 60.51
N ALA A 219 11.57 -71.11 61.17
CA ALA A 219 12.91 -71.55 60.81
C ALA A 219 12.90 -72.97 60.25
N GLN A 220 13.54 -73.17 59.09
CA GLN A 220 13.79 -74.48 58.51
C GLN A 220 15.30 -74.66 58.29
N LEU A 221 15.81 -75.86 58.59
CA LEU A 221 17.18 -76.23 58.24
C LEU A 221 17.19 -76.94 56.88
N TYR A 222 18.20 -76.64 56.09
CA TYR A 222 18.48 -77.31 54.83
C TYR A 222 19.91 -77.84 54.84
N ASP A 223 20.08 -79.02 54.27
CA ASP A 223 21.39 -79.56 53.91
C ASP A 223 21.54 -79.50 52.39
N LEU A 224 22.51 -78.71 51.93
CA LEU A 224 22.96 -78.68 50.55
C LEU A 224 24.12 -79.65 50.37
N TYR A 225 23.95 -80.62 49.50
CA TYR A 225 24.94 -81.60 49.11
C TYR A 225 25.52 -81.21 47.76
N ILE A 226 26.82 -80.91 47.75
CA ILE A 226 27.60 -80.68 46.53
C ILE A 226 28.48 -81.90 46.37
N CYS A 227 28.12 -82.80 45.46
CA CYS A 227 28.87 -84.02 45.21
C CYS A 227 29.95 -83.75 44.16
N PHE A 228 31.14 -84.25 44.44
CA PHE A 228 32.29 -84.11 43.57
C PHE A 228 32.61 -85.45 42.92
N ASP A 229 32.91 -85.42 41.64
CA ASP A 229 33.50 -86.58 40.96
C ASP A 229 35.02 -86.55 41.16
N THR A 230 35.54 -87.47 41.96
CA THR A 230 37.00 -87.67 42.08
C THR A 230 37.59 -88.66 41.09
N GLU A 231 36.74 -89.36 40.32
CA GLU A 231 37.16 -90.30 39.29
C GLU A 231 36.68 -89.86 37.90
N CYS A 232 36.95 -88.60 37.54
CA CYS A 232 36.92 -88.19 36.14
C CYS A 232 38.17 -88.74 35.43
N THR A 233 38.28 -90.07 35.31
CA THR A 233 39.32 -90.75 34.54
C THR A 233 38.94 -90.87 33.07
N THR A 234 38.81 -89.74 32.37
CA THR A 234 39.23 -89.54 30.97
C THR A 234 38.97 -88.09 30.52
N CYS A 235 39.99 -87.23 30.55
CA CYS A 235 40.04 -86.05 29.70
C CYS A 235 40.65 -86.47 28.35
N GLY A 236 39.79 -86.87 27.41
CA GLY A 236 40.20 -87.31 26.08
C GLY A 236 39.10 -87.15 25.05
N GLY A 237 38.87 -85.91 24.60
CA GLY A 237 38.05 -85.61 23.41
C GLY A 237 36.65 -85.05 23.71
N SER A 238 36.51 -83.75 23.48
CA SER A 238 35.32 -83.00 23.02
C SER A 238 33.96 -83.07 23.75
N TYR A 239 33.67 -83.98 24.67
CA TYR A 239 32.44 -83.92 25.48
C TYR A 239 32.51 -84.84 26.71
N CYS A 240 32.24 -84.30 27.90
CA CYS A 240 32.08 -85.12 29.11
C CYS A 240 30.77 -85.92 29.01
N SER A 241 30.86 -87.23 28.84
CA SER A 241 29.71 -88.10 29.11
C SER A 241 29.65 -88.38 30.61
N THR A 242 28.76 -87.68 31.31
CA THR A 242 28.44 -87.93 32.71
C THR A 242 27.95 -89.37 32.90
N SER A 243 28.81 -90.28 33.41
CA SER A 243 28.32 -91.44 34.15
C SER A 243 28.09 -91.03 35.60
N CYS A 244 27.20 -90.04 35.81
CA CYS A 244 26.52 -89.98 37.09
C CYS A 244 25.67 -91.26 37.15
N CYS A 245 25.84 -92.05 38.20
CA CYS A 245 24.97 -93.18 38.51
C CYS A 245 23.52 -92.81 38.14
N GLY A 246 22.91 -93.51 37.18
CA GLY A 246 21.51 -93.24 36.84
C GLY A 246 20.60 -93.54 38.04
N PRO A 247 19.32 -93.12 37.97
CA PRO A 247 18.91 -91.75 38.30
C PRO A 247 19.47 -91.34 39.68
N CYS A 248 19.79 -90.05 39.87
CA CYS A 248 20.33 -89.51 41.13
C CYS A 248 19.44 -89.85 42.34
N SER A 249 19.72 -90.98 42.98
CA SER A 249 19.26 -91.33 44.31
C SER A 249 20.50 -91.43 45.19
N CYS A 250 21.04 -90.26 45.54
CA CYS A 250 22.18 -90.11 46.44
C CYS A 250 21.77 -90.35 47.89
N TYR A 251 21.08 -91.47 48.18
CA TYR A 251 20.65 -91.82 49.53
C TYR A 251 20.53 -93.34 49.67
N PRO A 252 21.05 -94.01 50.74
CA PRO A 252 21.78 -93.50 51.90
C PRO A 252 23.30 -93.78 51.85
N TYR A 253 23.87 -94.13 50.69
CA TYR A 253 25.29 -94.44 50.53
C TYR A 253 25.91 -93.56 49.44
N PHE A 254 26.46 -92.41 49.84
CA PHE A 254 27.16 -91.51 48.93
C PHE A 254 28.52 -92.16 48.55
N CYS A 255 28.63 -92.66 47.32
CA CYS A 255 29.84 -93.29 46.80
C CYS A 255 30.88 -92.28 46.26
N CYS A 256 30.68 -90.99 46.49
CA CYS A 256 31.53 -89.91 46.01
C CYS A 256 31.78 -88.88 47.12
N PRO A 257 32.93 -88.19 47.11
CA PRO A 257 33.20 -87.13 48.06
C PRO A 257 32.21 -85.99 47.85
N TYR A 258 31.72 -85.41 48.94
CA TYR A 258 30.75 -84.33 48.89
C TYR A 258 31.02 -83.28 49.96
N ILE A 259 30.65 -82.05 49.67
CA ILE A 259 30.52 -81.01 50.68
C ILE A 259 29.06 -80.96 51.10
N ARG A 260 28.83 -81.05 52.40
CA ARG A 260 27.51 -80.76 52.99
C ARG A 260 27.58 -79.40 53.64
N ILE A 261 26.72 -78.49 53.19
CA ILE A 261 26.52 -77.20 53.82
C ILE A 261 25.16 -77.23 54.49
N ARG A 262 25.17 -77.07 55.82
CA ARG A 262 23.94 -76.90 56.58
C ARG A 262 23.70 -75.42 56.80
N PHE A 263 22.52 -74.97 56.41
CA PHE A 263 22.10 -73.60 56.64
C PHE A 263 20.67 -73.56 57.18
N LYS A 264 20.39 -72.50 57.92
CA LYS A 264 19.08 -72.18 58.47
C LYS A 264 18.49 -71.07 57.62
N VAL A 265 17.27 -71.29 57.12
CA VAL A 265 16.45 -70.26 56.50
C VAL A 265 15.40 -69.86 57.52
N VAL A 266 15.34 -68.57 57.84
CA VAL A 266 14.31 -68.00 58.70
C VAL A 266 13.41 -67.11 57.86
N TYR A 267 12.14 -67.44 57.84
CA TYR A 267 11.08 -66.61 57.26
C TYR A 267 10.42 -65.81 58.38
N ASP A 268 10.55 -64.50 58.31
CA ASP A 268 9.89 -63.56 59.22
C ASP A 268 8.50 -63.21 58.67
N LEU A 269 7.44 -63.49 59.44
CA LEU A 269 6.06 -63.28 59.01
C LEU A 269 5.63 -61.81 59.11
N ASP A 270 6.31 -61.00 59.93
CA ASP A 270 5.97 -59.59 60.11
C ASP A 270 6.53 -58.73 58.95
N THR A 271 7.73 -59.05 58.47
CA THR A 271 8.39 -58.32 57.39
C THR A 271 8.27 -58.96 56.02
N ASP A 272 7.77 -60.20 55.94
CA ASP A 272 7.70 -61.00 54.71
C ASP A 272 9.08 -61.16 54.02
N THR A 273 10.11 -61.41 54.83
CA THR A 273 11.49 -61.53 54.35
C THR A 273 12.13 -62.84 54.79
N PHE A 274 13.00 -63.37 53.92
CA PHE A 274 13.86 -64.51 54.24
C PHE A 274 15.24 -64.03 54.67
N SER A 275 15.83 -64.74 55.62
CA SER A 275 17.25 -64.62 55.95
C SER A 275 17.89 -66.00 56.00
N GLU A 276 19.07 -66.15 55.41
CA GLU A 276 19.85 -67.37 55.49
C GLU A 276 21.06 -67.22 56.40
N THR A 277 21.38 -68.28 57.14
CA THR A 277 22.60 -68.37 57.93
C THR A 277 23.23 -69.74 57.76
N VAL A 278 24.48 -69.77 57.28
CA VAL A 278 25.27 -71.01 57.22
C VAL A 278 25.66 -71.40 58.65
N LEU A 279 25.20 -72.57 59.09
CA LEU A 279 25.46 -73.07 60.44
C LEU A 279 26.76 -73.87 60.50
N SER A 280 26.99 -74.71 59.50
CA SER A 280 28.18 -75.55 59.41
C SER A 280 28.39 -76.02 57.99
N TRP A 281 29.64 -76.28 57.62
CA TRP A 281 29.95 -77.03 56.41
C TRP A 281 30.98 -78.10 56.73
N TYR A 282 30.86 -79.23 56.05
CA TYR A 282 31.77 -80.35 56.18
C TYR A 282 32.13 -80.87 54.79
N TRP A 283 33.40 -81.16 54.59
CA TRP A 283 33.85 -81.94 53.44
C TRP A 283 33.98 -83.40 53.88
N TYR A 284 33.19 -84.26 53.25
CA TYR A 284 33.28 -85.70 53.37
C TYR A 284 34.02 -86.22 52.14
N HIS A 285 35.17 -86.86 52.36
CA HIS A 285 36.01 -87.42 51.30
C HIS A 285 35.89 -88.94 51.23
#